data_AF-E6RE66-F1
#
_entry.id   AF-E6RE66-F1
#
_cell.length_a   1.000
_cell.length_b   1.000
_cell.length_c   1.000
_cell.angle_alpha   90.00
_cell.angle_beta   90.00
_cell.angle_gamma   90.00
#
_symmetry.space_group_name_H-M   'P 1'
#
loop_
_entity.id
_entity.type
_entity.pdbx_description
1 polymer ?
#
loop_
_entity_poly.entity_id
_entity_poly.type
_entity_poly.pdbx_seq_one_letter_code
_entity_poly.pdbx_strand_id
1 'polypeptide(L)'
;MASLVANSSEISSPATALPRSTSSSSDATVKEVNPLNPNNLKPCCACPETKQARDDCFIRSAPGEGETNCREFIEAHKACMRGYGFKV
;
A
#
# COMPACT_ATOMS: atom_id res chain seq x y z
N MET A 1 -17.61 -52.55 -13.77
CA MET A 1 -16.25 -52.80 -13.25
C MET A 1 -15.54 -51.44 -13.20
N ALA A 2 -15.87 -50.57 -12.25
CA ALA A 2 -15.28 -50.52 -10.89
C ALA A 2 -13.76 -50.30 -10.92
N SER A 3 -13.35 -49.04 -10.73
CA SER A 3 -12.28 -48.57 -9.83
C SER A 3 -12.10 -47.06 -10.06
N LEU A 4 -12.58 -46.16 -9.19
CA LEU A 4 -12.13 -45.83 -7.82
C LEU A 4 -10.81 -45.04 -7.79
N VAL A 5 -10.98 -43.79 -7.35
CA VAL A 5 -10.17 -42.97 -6.43
C VAL A 5 -8.90 -42.25 -6.88
N ALA A 6 -8.99 -40.94 -6.63
CA ALA A 6 -7.98 -39.93 -6.30
C ALA A 6 -6.57 -40.42 -5.93
N ASN A 7 -5.57 -39.79 -6.55
CA ASN A 7 -4.23 -39.73 -5.97
C ASN A 7 -3.87 -38.27 -5.64
N SER A 8 -4.28 -37.89 -4.43
CA SER A 8 -3.67 -36.81 -3.67
C SER A 8 -2.21 -37.17 -3.42
N SER A 9 -1.29 -36.28 -3.78
CA SER A 9 0.06 -36.32 -3.23
C SER A 9 0.49 -34.90 -2.89
N GLU A 10 0.25 -34.60 -1.61
CA GLU A 10 1.16 -33.87 -0.73
C GLU A 10 1.45 -32.41 -1.10
N ILE A 11 0.49 -31.58 -0.74
CA ILE A 11 0.71 -30.21 -0.25
C ILE A 11 1.72 -30.30 0.90
N SER A 12 2.95 -29.87 0.67
CA SER A 12 3.95 -29.74 1.72
C SER A 12 4.92 -28.63 1.36
N SER A 13 4.63 -27.40 1.80
CA SER A 13 5.66 -26.46 2.19
C SER A 13 5.08 -25.29 2.99
N PRO A 14 5.86 -24.78 3.95
CA PRO A 14 5.36 -24.24 5.20
C PRO A 14 4.81 -22.83 5.04
N ALA A 15 3.64 -22.59 5.63
CA ALA A 15 3.27 -21.24 6.04
C ALA A 15 4.21 -20.84 7.19
N THR A 16 5.41 -20.39 6.83
CA THR A 16 6.24 -19.56 7.69
C THR A 16 5.36 -18.40 8.13
N ALA A 17 4.98 -18.43 9.40
CA ALA A 17 4.41 -17.29 10.09
C ALA A 17 5.38 -16.11 9.91
N LEU A 18 5.01 -15.15 9.07
CA LEU A 18 5.72 -13.88 9.04
C LEU A 18 5.52 -13.23 10.41
N PRO A 19 6.59 -12.72 11.04
CA PRO A 19 6.45 -11.97 12.27
C PRO A 19 5.54 -10.78 12.00
N ARG A 20 4.50 -10.71 12.83
CA ARG A 20 3.64 -9.57 13.09
C ARG A 20 4.51 -8.31 13.04
N SER A 21 4.37 -7.54 11.97
CA SER A 21 5.13 -6.31 11.76
C SER A 21 4.84 -5.38 12.93
N THR A 22 5.75 -5.36 13.89
CA THR A 22 5.91 -4.26 14.83
C THR A 22 6.34 -3.06 14.00
N SER A 23 5.37 -2.39 13.36
CA SER A 23 5.53 -1.03 12.85
C SER A 23 5.52 -0.09 14.05
N SER A 24 6.57 -0.21 14.86
CA SER A 24 6.98 0.80 15.81
C SER A 24 8.37 1.20 15.39
N SER A 25 8.47 2.31 14.66
CA SER A 25 9.69 3.09 14.46
C SER A 25 9.29 4.43 13.89
N SER A 26 8.78 5.26 14.81
CA SER A 26 9.11 6.67 14.88
C SER A 26 10.63 6.80 14.93
N ASP A 27 11.27 6.79 13.76
CA ASP A 27 12.62 7.30 13.59
C ASP A 27 12.51 8.83 13.58
N ALA A 28 12.59 9.39 14.78
CA ALA A 28 12.61 10.83 15.01
C ALA A 28 14.02 11.37 14.72
N THR A 29 14.42 11.34 13.45
CA THR A 29 15.38 12.33 12.98
C THR A 29 14.62 13.66 12.90
N VAL A 30 14.76 14.49 13.94
CA VAL A 30 14.16 15.82 14.06
C VAL A 30 14.71 16.73 12.96
N LYS A 31 14.14 16.60 11.76
CA LYS A 31 14.01 17.73 10.84
C LYS A 31 12.81 18.53 11.31
N GLU A 32 12.98 19.84 11.34
CA GLU A 32 11.96 20.87 11.55
C GLU A 32 10.53 20.33 11.40
N VAL A 33 9.78 20.31 12.51
CA VAL A 33 8.39 19.87 12.51
C VAL A 33 7.62 20.80 11.59
N ASN A 34 7.30 20.31 10.40
CA ASN A 34 6.40 21.02 9.51
C ASN A 34 5.06 21.20 10.26
N PRO A 35 4.58 22.43 10.50
CA PRO A 35 3.32 22.65 11.22
C PRO A 35 2.12 21.98 10.53
N LEU A 36 2.23 21.65 9.24
CA LEU A 36 1.22 20.92 8.48
C LEU A 36 1.28 19.38 8.67
N ASN A 37 2.35 18.85 9.30
CA ASN A 37 2.51 17.43 9.60
C ASN A 37 2.94 17.23 11.08
N PRO A 38 2.03 17.50 12.04
CA PRO A 38 2.36 17.50 13.47
C PRO A 38 2.81 16.13 13.99
N ASN A 39 2.39 15.04 13.32
CA ASN A 39 2.71 13.67 13.70
C ASN A 39 3.96 13.13 12.99
N ASN A 40 4.69 13.96 12.23
CA ASN A 40 5.86 13.54 11.45
C ASN A 40 5.59 12.29 10.60
N LEU A 41 4.40 12.23 10.00
CA LEU A 41 3.99 11.13 9.14
C LEU A 41 4.87 11.07 7.90
N LYS A 42 5.08 9.85 7.39
CA LYS A 42 5.65 9.64 6.05
C LYS A 42 4.57 9.91 5.00
N PRO A 43 4.92 10.25 3.74
CA PRO A 43 3.95 10.58 2.69
C PRO A 43 2.90 9.49 2.44
N CYS A 44 3.31 8.21 2.55
CA CYS A 44 2.42 7.06 2.41
C CYS A 44 1.39 6.90 3.55
N CYS A 45 1.60 7.56 4.69
CA CYS A 45 0.74 7.50 5.88
C CYS A 45 -0.16 8.73 6.05
N ALA A 46 0.13 9.82 5.33
CA ALA A 46 -0.62 11.07 5.47
C ALA A 46 -2.03 10.98 4.87
N CYS A 47 -2.21 10.14 3.85
CA CYS A 47 -3.40 10.13 3.02
C CYS A 47 -3.87 8.69 2.72
N PRO A 48 -4.35 7.94 3.73
CA PRO A 48 -4.71 6.52 3.57
C PRO A 48 -5.88 6.32 2.59
N GLU A 49 -6.87 7.20 2.62
CA GLU A 49 -8.06 7.12 1.78
C GLU A 49 -7.73 7.29 0.29
N THR A 50 -7.04 8.38 -0.07
CA THR A 50 -6.66 8.63 -1.48
C THR A 50 -5.59 7.66 -1.98
N LYS A 51 -4.72 7.17 -1.08
CA LYS A 51 -3.77 6.11 -1.41
C LYS A 51 -4.52 4.83 -1.80
N GLN A 52 -5.51 4.41 -1.01
CA GLN A 52 -6.28 3.21 -1.28
C GLN A 52 -7.05 3.32 -2.60
N ALA A 53 -7.75 4.44 -2.82
CA ALA A 53 -8.48 4.66 -4.07
C ALA A 53 -7.55 4.61 -5.31
N ARG A 54 -6.34 5.18 -5.20
CA ARG A 54 -5.31 5.09 -6.24
C ARG A 54 -4.86 3.64 -6.44
N ASP A 55 -4.48 2.95 -5.37
CA ASP A 55 -3.96 1.58 -5.44
C ASP A 55 -5.01 0.62 -6.03
N ASP A 56 -6.27 0.76 -5.62
CA ASP A 56 -7.40 0.00 -6.18
C ASP A 56 -7.59 0.28 -7.68
N CYS A 57 -7.41 1.53 -8.11
CA CYS A 57 -7.45 1.86 -9.53
C CYS A 57 -6.32 1.18 -10.32
N PHE A 58 -5.09 1.18 -9.80
CA PHE A 58 -3.97 0.50 -10.45
C PHE A 58 -4.17 -1.02 -10.53
N ILE A 59 -4.76 -1.63 -9.50
CA ILE A 59 -5.07 -3.08 -9.48
C ILE A 59 -6.12 -3.44 -10.54
N ARG A 60 -7.10 -2.55 -10.78
CA ARG A 60 -8.16 -2.76 -11.78
C ARG A 60 -7.75 -2.39 -13.20
N SER A 61 -6.72 -1.57 -13.37
CA SER A 61 -6.27 -1.09 -14.68
C SER A 61 -5.41 -2.12 -15.40
N ALA A 62 -5.38 -2.05 -16.73
CA ALA A 62 -4.47 -2.89 -17.51
C ALA A 62 -2.99 -2.52 -17.21
N PRO A 63 -2.07 -3.50 -17.25
CA PRO A 63 -0.64 -3.23 -17.06
C PRO A 63 -0.15 -2.18 -18.07
N GLY A 64 0.46 -1.11 -17.57
CA GLY A 64 0.99 -0.01 -18.40
C GLY A 64 0.03 1.15 -18.64
N GLU A 65 -1.26 1.03 -18.30
CA GLU A 65 -2.24 2.10 -18.53
C GLU A 65 -2.63 2.88 -17.26
N GLY A 66 -2.11 2.48 -16.09
CA GLY A 66 -2.50 3.02 -14.80
C GLY A 66 -2.24 4.53 -14.64
N GLU A 67 -1.16 5.09 -15.20
CA GLU A 67 -0.89 6.54 -15.10
C GLU A 67 -1.96 7.40 -15.77
N THR A 68 -2.52 6.93 -16.88
CA THR A 68 -3.54 7.68 -17.63
C THR A 68 -4.92 7.40 -17.05
N ASN A 69 -5.27 6.14 -16.81
CA ASN A 69 -6.57 5.74 -16.30
C ASN A 69 -6.82 6.16 -14.84
N CYS A 70 -5.76 6.22 -14.02
CA CYS A 70 -5.87 6.58 -12.61
C CYS A 70 -5.43 8.01 -12.31
N ARG A 71 -5.29 8.86 -13.34
CA ARG A 71 -4.77 10.23 -13.20
C ARG A 71 -5.49 11.04 -12.13
N GLU A 72 -6.82 10.96 -12.09
CA GLU A 72 -7.64 11.65 -11.10
C GLU A 72 -7.29 11.23 -9.66
N PHE A 73 -7.17 9.92 -9.40
CA PHE A 73 -6.80 9.39 -8.09
C PHE A 73 -5.35 9.73 -7.71
N ILE A 74 -4.44 9.75 -8.68
CA ILE A 74 -3.04 10.16 -8.48
C ILE A 74 -2.98 11.65 -8.10
N GLU A 75 -3.72 12.51 -8.80
CA GLU A 75 -3.79 13.94 -8.50
C GLU A 75 -4.42 14.20 -7.14
N ALA A 76 -5.51 13.49 -6.78
CA ALA A 76 -6.13 13.57 -5.45
C ALA A 76 -5.15 13.17 -4.34
N HIS A 77 -4.38 12.10 -4.53
CA HIS A 77 -3.37 11.68 -3.56
C HIS A 77 -2.23 12.70 -3.41
N LYS A 78 -1.75 13.26 -4.53
CA LYS A 78 -0.74 14.34 -4.52
C LYS A 78 -1.25 15.60 -3.85
N ALA A 79 -2.50 15.99 -4.10
CA ALA A 79 -3.13 17.15 -3.47
C ALA A 79 -3.19 16.98 -1.94
N CYS A 80 -3.58 15.80 -1.46
CA CYS A 80 -3.57 15.50 -0.04
C CYS A 80 -2.16 15.61 0.56
N MET A 81 -1.14 15.00 -0.07
CA MET A 81 0.25 15.10 0.42
C MET A 81 0.77 16.54 0.45
N ARG A 82 0.37 17.40 -0.50
CA ARG A 82 0.70 18.83 -0.48
C ARG A 82 0.05 19.56 0.69
N GLY A 83 -1.16 19.16 1.11
CA GLY A 83 -1.82 19.68 2.31
C GLY A 83 -1.02 19.42 3.60
N TYR A 84 -0.28 18.31 3.64
CA TYR A 84 0.67 17.99 4.72
C TYR A 84 2.08 18.57 4.49
N GLY A 85 2.27 19.41 3.48
CA GLY A 85 3.52 20.08 3.14
C GLY A 85 4.62 19.17 2.57
N PHE A 86 4.30 17.98 2.05
CA PHE A 86 5.26 17.18 1.30
C PHE A 86 5.44 17.75 -0.12
N LYS A 87 6.69 17.80 -0.63
CA LYS A 87 7.00 18.08 -2.04
C LYS A 87 6.88 16.78 -2.86
N VAL A 88 5.88 16.72 -3.75
CA VAL A 88 5.46 15.53 -4.53
C VAL A 88 5.09 15.84 -5.97
#